data_AF-A0A2C6MJC9-F1
#
_entry.id   AF-A0A2C6MJC9-F1
#
_cell.length_a   1.000
_cell.length_b   1.000
_cell.length_c   1.000
_cell.angle_alpha   90.00
_cell.angle_beta   90.00
_cell.angle_gamma   90.00
#
_symmetry.space_group_name_H-M   'P 1'
#
loop_
_entity.id
_entity.type
_entity.pdbx_description
1 polymer ?
#
loop_
_entity_poly.entity_id
_entity_poly.type
_entity_poly.pdbx_seq_one_letter_code
_entity_poly.pdbx_strand_id
1 'polypeptide(L)'
;MKRGFGRHGKKIPEFRTEEEEVRFWDEHDSMEFIEELEPVEIELSPELEDKILSKRELKKPITLRLKPSQIEAVKKIAVKKGLPYQTLIGMWITEKINTENMNY
;
A
#
# COMPACT_ATOMS: atom_id res chain seq x y z
N MET A 1 -17.80 24.81 -0.92
CA MET A 1 -16.65 25.61 -1.41
C MET A 1 -15.88 24.75 -2.42
N LYS A 2 -16.04 25.00 -3.73
CA LYS A 2 -15.26 24.31 -4.76
C LYS A 2 -13.90 24.99 -4.86
N ARG A 3 -12.80 24.28 -4.57
CA ARG A 3 -11.45 24.75 -4.90
C ARG A 3 -11.03 24.03 -6.18
N GLY A 4 -10.87 24.80 -7.26
CA GLY A 4 -10.34 24.31 -8.51
C GLY A 4 -8.85 23.98 -8.38
N PHE A 5 -8.47 22.81 -8.88
CA PHE A 5 -7.10 22.49 -9.24
C PHE A 5 -7.05 22.48 -10.76
N GLY A 6 -6.87 23.65 -11.37
CA GLY A 6 -6.45 23.75 -12.76
C GLY A 6 -4.92 23.74 -12.79
N ARG A 7 -4.30 22.57 -12.83
CA ARG A 7 -2.96 22.45 -13.41
C ARG A 7 -3.19 21.99 -14.82
N HIS A 8 -2.93 22.87 -15.79
CA HIS A 8 -2.86 22.45 -17.18
C HIS A 8 -1.66 21.50 -17.27
N GLY A 9 -1.85 20.28 -17.75
CA GLY A 9 -0.77 19.33 -17.99
C GLY A 9 0.26 19.97 -18.91
N LYS A 10 1.55 19.76 -18.60
CA LYS A 10 2.61 20.19 -19.52
C LYS A 10 2.58 19.32 -20.76
N LYS A 11 3.07 19.88 -21.87
CA LYS A 11 3.22 19.13 -23.11
C LYS A 11 4.57 18.41 -23.19
N ILE A 12 4.56 17.16 -23.61
CA ILE A 12 5.70 16.32 -23.95
C ILE A 12 6.31 16.90 -25.24
N PRO A 13 7.60 17.28 -25.24
CA PRO A 13 8.25 17.84 -26.41
C PRO A 13 8.50 16.76 -27.48
N GLU A 14 8.68 17.18 -28.73
CA GLU A 14 9.16 16.29 -29.80
C GLU A 14 10.67 16.04 -29.63
N PHE A 15 11.05 14.79 -29.35
CA PHE A 15 12.46 14.41 -29.21
C PHE A 15 13.10 14.10 -30.57
N ARG A 16 14.35 14.52 -30.76
CA ARG A 16 15.10 14.26 -31.99
C ARG A 16 15.89 12.96 -31.92
N THR A 17 16.27 12.54 -30.72
CA THR A 17 16.99 11.30 -30.45
C THR A 17 16.47 10.61 -29.18
N GLU A 18 16.62 9.28 -29.12
CA GLU A 18 16.27 8.48 -27.93
C GLU A 18 17.06 8.92 -26.68
N GLU A 19 18.32 9.31 -26.86
CA GLU A 19 19.17 9.80 -25.76
C GLU A 19 18.66 11.12 -25.16
N GLU A 20 17.99 11.96 -25.96
CA GLU A 20 17.34 13.19 -25.49
C GLU A 20 16.10 12.87 -24.67
N GLU A 21 15.29 11.91 -25.14
CA GLU A 21 14.10 11.42 -24.45
C GLU A 21 14.44 10.81 -23.08
N VAL A 22 15.45 9.94 -23.02
CA VAL A 22 15.89 9.32 -21.76
C VAL A 22 16.33 10.39 -20.75
N ARG A 23 17.18 11.34 -21.18
CA ARG A 23 17.63 12.45 -20.30
C ARG A 23 16.45 13.29 -19.83
N PHE A 24 15.48 13.55 -20.70
CA PHE A 24 14.29 14.30 -20.33
C PHE A 24 13.50 13.59 -19.21
N TRP A 25 13.23 12.29 -19.36
CA TRP A 25 12.48 11.53 -18.36
C TRP A 25 13.25 11.25 -17.05
N ASP A 26 14.59 11.22 -17.10
CA ASP A 26 15.43 11.15 -15.90
C ASP A 26 15.36 12.43 -15.06
N GLU A 27 15.15 13.59 -15.71
CA GLU A 27 15.16 14.91 -15.07
C GLU A 27 13.76 15.44 -14.71
N HIS A 28 12.69 14.87 -15.27
CA HIS A 28 11.32 15.38 -15.12
C HIS A 28 10.36 14.37 -14.47
N ASP A 29 9.47 14.86 -13.59
CA ASP A 29 8.40 14.04 -13.01
C ASP A 29 7.30 13.77 -14.06
N SER A 30 7.05 12.49 -14.34
CA SER A 30 6.06 12.06 -15.33
C SER A 30 4.63 12.45 -14.97
N MET A 31 4.33 12.69 -13.69
CA MET A 31 3.03 13.20 -13.23
C MET A 31 2.69 14.57 -13.82
N GLU A 32 3.69 15.35 -14.25
CA GLU A 32 3.46 16.66 -14.85
C GLU A 32 2.86 16.61 -16.27
N PHE A 33 2.91 15.45 -16.92
CA PHE A 33 2.49 15.22 -18.31
C PHE A 33 1.27 14.27 -18.41
N ILE A 34 0.62 13.97 -17.28
CA ILE A 34 -0.44 12.95 -17.19
C ILE A 34 -1.65 13.20 -18.09
N GLU A 35 -1.90 14.46 -18.50
CA GLU A 35 -3.01 14.82 -19.41
C GLU A 35 -2.70 14.49 -20.88
N GLU A 36 -1.43 14.29 -21.25
CA GLU A 36 -1.00 13.93 -22.60
C GLU A 36 -0.62 12.45 -22.73
N LEU A 37 -0.41 11.76 -21.61
CA LEU A 37 -0.19 10.31 -21.61
C LEU A 37 -1.49 9.57 -21.94
N GLU A 38 -1.39 8.56 -22.80
CA GLU A 38 -2.49 7.66 -23.07
C GLU A 38 -2.67 6.66 -21.92
N PRO A 39 -3.91 6.42 -21.45
CA PRO A 39 -4.15 5.40 -20.45
C PRO A 39 -3.85 4.03 -21.04
N VAL A 40 -2.86 3.34 -20.47
CA VAL A 40 -2.57 1.94 -20.79
C VAL A 40 -3.37 1.07 -19.82
N GLU A 41 -4.14 0.12 -20.35
CA GLU A 41 -4.71 -0.94 -19.54
C GLU A 41 -3.58 -1.85 -19.06
N ILE A 42 -3.25 -1.75 -17.77
CA ILE A 42 -2.28 -2.62 -17.13
C ILE A 42 -3.00 -3.93 -16.83
N GLU A 43 -2.81 -4.93 -17.68
CA GLU A 43 -3.12 -6.31 -17.33
C GLU A 43 -2.08 -6.79 -16.31
N LEU A 44 -2.50 -6.90 -15.05
CA LEU A 44 -1.68 -7.59 -14.05
C LEU A 44 -1.54 -9.04 -14.50
N SER A 45 -0.33 -9.59 -14.40
CA SER A 45 -0.18 -11.03 -14.63
C SER A 45 -1.09 -11.78 -13.64
N PRO A 46 -1.71 -12.91 -14.05
CA PRO A 46 -2.57 -13.69 -13.17
C PRO A 46 -1.90 -14.02 -11.83
N GLU A 47 -0.58 -14.25 -11.83
CA GLU A 47 0.23 -14.51 -10.64
C GLU A 47 0.33 -13.30 -9.69
N LEU A 48 0.46 -12.08 -10.23
CA LEU A 48 0.49 -10.85 -9.45
C LEU A 48 -0.90 -10.50 -8.93
N GLU A 49 -1.92 -10.69 -9.76
CA GLU A 49 -3.31 -10.52 -9.37
C GLU A 49 -3.67 -11.47 -8.22
N ASP A 50 -3.39 -12.77 -8.36
CA ASP A 50 -3.61 -13.76 -7.30
C ASP A 50 -2.82 -13.41 -6.04
N LYS A 51 -1.55 -12.98 -6.13
CA LYS A 51 -0.78 -12.56 -4.94
C LYS A 51 -1.35 -11.33 -4.25
N ILE A 52 -1.90 -10.37 -5.00
CA ILE A 52 -2.44 -9.13 -4.45
C ILE A 52 -3.84 -9.38 -3.88
N LEU A 53 -4.66 -10.16 -4.57
CA LEU A 53 -6.04 -10.46 -4.19
C LEU A 53 -6.13 -11.53 -3.09
N SER A 54 -5.27 -12.56 -3.09
CA SER A 54 -5.20 -13.55 -1.99
C SER A 54 -4.75 -12.92 -0.68
N LYS A 55 -3.88 -11.89 -0.72
CA LYS A 55 -3.53 -11.09 0.47
C LYS A 55 -4.67 -10.22 0.97
N ARG A 56 -5.73 -10.06 0.17
CA ARG A 56 -6.89 -9.23 0.44
C ARG A 56 -8.06 -10.04 1.01
N GLU A 57 -7.79 -11.17 1.66
CA GLU A 57 -8.78 -11.80 2.52
C GLU A 57 -9.30 -10.78 3.55
N LEU A 58 -10.58 -10.43 3.41
CA LEU A 58 -11.22 -9.50 4.32
C LEU A 58 -11.26 -10.13 5.72
N LYS A 59 -10.66 -9.44 6.68
CA LYS A 59 -10.64 -9.88 8.08
C LYS A 59 -12.08 -10.01 8.58
N LYS A 60 -12.43 -11.19 9.10
CA LYS A 60 -13.71 -11.42 9.77
C LYS A 60 -13.65 -10.83 11.19
N PRO A 61 -14.56 -9.92 11.57
CA PRO A 61 -14.56 -9.36 12.91
C PRO A 61 -14.96 -10.43 13.93
N ILE A 62 -14.28 -10.43 15.08
CA ILE A 62 -14.63 -11.26 16.23
C ILE A 62 -14.73 -10.38 17.48
N THR A 63 -15.63 -10.73 18.39
CA THR A 63 -15.72 -10.10 19.72
C THR A 63 -14.93 -10.92 20.73
N LEU A 64 -13.88 -10.33 21.29
CA LEU A 64 -13.06 -10.94 22.34
C LEU A 64 -13.20 -10.15 23.64
N ARG A 65 -13.43 -10.86 24.76
CA ARG A 65 -13.42 -10.25 26.09
C ARG A 65 -12.01 -10.31 26.68
N LEU A 66 -11.47 -9.14 27.01
CA LEU A 66 -10.15 -8.99 27.63
C LEU A 66 -10.30 -8.14 28.90
N LYS A 67 -9.40 -8.35 29.87
CA LYS A 67 -9.35 -7.46 31.04
C LYS A 67 -8.94 -6.04 30.60
N PRO A 68 -9.48 -4.98 31.22
CA PRO A 68 -9.09 -3.60 30.90
C PRO A 68 -7.57 -3.37 30.96
N SER A 69 -6.90 -3.98 31.95
CA SER A 69 -5.43 -3.89 32.11
C SER A 69 -4.67 -4.51 30.94
N GLN A 70 -5.19 -5.58 30.33
CA GLN A 70 -4.57 -6.21 29.17
C GLN A 70 -4.70 -5.29 27.95
N ILE A 71 -5.88 -4.73 27.71
CA ILE A 71 -6.11 -3.79 26.60
C ILE A 71 -5.14 -2.60 26.70
N GLU A 72 -4.99 -2.05 27.91
CA GLU A 72 -4.11 -0.92 28.16
C GLU A 72 -2.62 -1.28 27.96
N ALA A 73 -2.20 -2.46 28.43
CA ALA A 73 -0.85 -2.96 28.23
C ALA A 73 -0.52 -3.10 26.72
N VAL A 74 -1.43 -3.70 25.95
CA VAL A 74 -1.23 -3.86 24.49
C VAL A 74 -1.16 -2.51 23.79
N LYS A 75 -2.03 -1.55 24.14
CA LYS A 75 -1.98 -0.20 23.56
C LYS A 75 -0.63 0.48 23.82
N LYS A 76 -0.10 0.39 25.04
CA LYS A 76 1.22 0.96 25.37
C LYS A 76 2.35 0.32 24.57
N ILE A 77 2.33 -1.01 24.40
CA ILE A 77 3.34 -1.72 23.61
C ILE A 77 3.23 -1.35 22.13
N ALA A 78 2.02 -1.25 21.60
CA ALA A 78 1.74 -0.88 20.22
C ALA A 78 2.26 0.51 19.88
N VAL A 79 2.03 1.50 20.75
CA VAL A 79 2.58 2.86 20.61
C VAL A 79 4.11 2.84 20.57
N LYS A 80 4.77 2.12 21.49
CA LYS A 80 6.23 1.99 21.50
C LYS A 80 6.79 1.33 20.22
N LYS A 81 6.00 0.48 19.58
CA LYS A 81 6.36 -0.20 18.32
C LYS A 81 5.92 0.59 17.07
N GLY A 82 5.24 1.72 17.21
CA GLY A 82 4.71 2.49 16.08
C GLY A 82 3.60 1.77 15.30
N LEU A 83 2.84 0.88 15.94
CA LEU A 83 1.82 0.06 15.30
C LEU A 83 0.42 0.33 15.89
N PRO A 84 -0.67 0.16 15.12
CA PRO A 84 -2.01 0.07 15.68
C PRO A 84 -2.14 -1.16 16.59
N TYR A 85 -2.82 -1.02 17.73
CA TYR A 85 -2.93 -2.12 18.70
C TYR A 85 -3.64 -3.37 18.13
N GLN A 86 -4.62 -3.20 17.24
CA GLN A 86 -5.28 -4.32 16.56
C GLN A 86 -4.33 -5.06 15.61
N THR A 87 -3.43 -4.32 14.94
CA THR A 87 -2.38 -4.92 14.11
C THR A 87 -1.43 -5.75 14.96
N LEU A 88 -0.98 -5.21 16.09
CA LEU A 88 -0.10 -5.93 17.02
C LEU A 88 -0.75 -7.21 17.56
N ILE A 89 -2.03 -7.16 17.95
CA ILE A 89 -2.78 -8.35 18.38
C ILE A 89 -2.82 -9.39 17.27
N GLY A 90 -3.12 -8.98 16.04
CA GLY A 90 -3.14 -9.88 14.89
C GLY A 90 -1.80 -10.58 14.67
N MET A 91 -0.69 -9.83 14.74
CA MET A 91 0.66 -10.38 14.60
C MET A 91 0.96 -11.45 15.67
N TRP A 92 0.65 -11.18 16.93
CA TRP A 92 0.86 -12.16 18.00
C TRP A 92 0.01 -13.42 17.85
N ILE A 93 -1.24 -13.28 17.39
CA ILE A 93 -2.09 -14.44 17.10
C ILE A 93 -1.46 -15.30 16.00
N THR A 94 -1.03 -14.68 14.90
CA THR A 94 -0.34 -15.39 13.80
C THR A 94 0.95 -16.07 14.27
N GLU A 95 1.77 -15.37 15.05
CA GLU A 95 3.01 -15.93 15.61
C GLU A 95 2.72 -17.18 16.47
N LYS A 96 1.68 -17.12 17.32
CA LYS A 96 1.30 -18.26 18.15
C LYS A 96 0.73 -19.41 17.34
N ILE A 97 -0.14 -19.17 16.36
CA ILE A 97 -0.63 -20.21 15.46
C ILE A 97 0.53 -20.92 14.76
N ASN A 98 1.47 -20.16 14.21
CA ASN A 98 2.63 -20.74 13.53
C ASN A 98 3.50 -21.56 14.48
N THR A 99 3.69 -21.07 15.71
CA THR A 99 4.46 -21.80 16.74
C THR A 99 3.79 -23.14 17.08
N GLU A 100 2.47 -23.15 17.29
CA GLU A 100 1.75 -24.38 17.61
C GLU A 100 1.75 -25.35 16.43
N ASN A 101 1.55 -24.87 15.20
CA ASN A 101 1.59 -25.71 14.00
C ASN A 101 2.97 -26.35 13.74
N MET A 102 4.05 -25.77 14.24
CA MET A 102 5.41 -26.34 14.14
C MET A 102 5.72 -27.37 15.23
N ASN A 103 4.90 -27.44 16.29
CA ASN A 103 5.09 -28.35 17.43
C ASN A 103 4.27 -29.64 17.31
N TYR A 104 3.58 -29.85 16.18
CA TYR A 104 2.87 -31.08 15.80
C TYR A 104 3.43 -31.60 14.48
#